data_AF-A0A261KQ61-F1
#
_entry.id   AF-A0A261KQ61-F1
#
_cell.length_a   1.000
_cell.length_b   1.000
_cell.length_c   1.000
_cell.angle_alpha   90.00
_cell.angle_beta   90.00
_cell.angle_gamma   90.00
#
_symmetry.space_group_name_H-M   'P 1'
#
loop_
_entity.id
_entity.type
_entity.pdbx_description
1 polymer ?
#
loop_
_entity_poly.entity_id
_entity_poly.type
_entity_poly.pdbx_seq_one_letter_code
_entity_poly.pdbx_strand_id
1 'polypeptide(L)'
;MEKIFESFKVIKPDIKLDFLALDRPKKIPDHLVIQTANLGYAISFLYDGGNAFFSRMTNWNELVVKNYHLNFYLYRDARGYQVSGERSLAELDKFKNLDNAEYIVFTKDERIIFELVYQIIVDIQNQDLEVNLNRALSVVLKRYSHHSLLKIAHKVIGNIEI
;
A
#
# COMPACT_ATOMS: atom_id res chain seq x y z
N MET A 1 6.33 4.67 1.73
CA MET A 1 5.85 3.54 0.91
C MET A 1 6.65 3.42 -0.38
N GLU A 2 6.71 4.46 -1.20
CA GLU A 2 7.47 4.47 -2.47
C GLU A 2 8.91 3.94 -2.32
N LYS A 3 9.71 4.50 -1.40
CA LYS A 3 11.09 4.04 -1.15
C LYS A 3 11.21 2.52 -0.87
N ILE A 4 10.22 1.92 -0.18
CA ILE A 4 10.22 0.49 0.10
C ILE A 4 10.04 -0.30 -1.20
N PHE A 5 9.01 0.04 -1.99
CA PHE A 5 8.74 -0.64 -3.25
C PHE A 5 9.78 -0.36 -4.33
N GLU A 6 10.40 0.82 -4.31
CA GLU A 6 11.55 1.15 -5.17
C GLU A 6 12.75 0.25 -4.82
N SER A 7 13.00 0.03 -3.53
CA SER A 7 14.09 -0.82 -3.09
C SER A 7 13.87 -2.28 -3.47
N PHE A 8 12.62 -2.76 -3.59
CA PHE A 8 12.35 -4.12 -4.08
C PHE A 8 12.71 -4.34 -5.56
N LYS A 9 12.98 -3.29 -6.34
CA LYS A 9 13.48 -3.44 -7.72
C LYS A 9 14.85 -4.13 -7.79
N VAL A 10 15.63 -4.10 -6.71
CA VAL A 10 16.91 -4.86 -6.65
C VAL A 10 16.69 -6.38 -6.68
N ILE A 11 15.46 -6.84 -6.37
CA ILE A 11 15.03 -8.24 -6.46
C ILE A 11 14.23 -8.46 -7.74
N LYS A 12 13.31 -7.54 -8.06
CA LYS A 12 12.36 -7.66 -9.18
C LYS A 12 12.40 -6.37 -10.02
N PRO A 13 13.34 -6.26 -10.99
CA PRO A 13 13.58 -5.00 -11.71
C PRO A 13 12.43 -4.50 -12.58
N ASP A 14 11.49 -5.37 -12.94
CA ASP A 14 10.32 -5.06 -13.78
C ASP A 14 9.15 -4.42 -13.00
N ILE A 15 9.29 -4.21 -11.68
CA ILE A 15 8.32 -3.44 -10.91
C ILE A 15 8.25 -2.01 -11.45
N LYS A 16 7.04 -1.55 -11.77
CA LYS A 16 6.72 -0.16 -12.10
C LYS A 16 5.94 0.48 -10.97
N LEU A 17 6.31 1.72 -10.66
CA LEU A 17 5.63 2.55 -9.67
C LEU A 17 4.92 3.68 -10.39
N ASP A 18 3.68 3.95 -10.02
CA ASP A 18 2.85 4.99 -10.63
C ASP A 18 1.83 5.54 -9.62
N PHE A 19 1.04 6.52 -10.05
CA PHE A 19 -0.03 7.14 -9.28
C PHE A 19 -1.28 7.30 -10.13
N LEU A 20 -2.43 7.03 -9.54
CA LEU A 20 -3.72 7.31 -10.15
C LEU A 20 -4.04 8.80 -10.01
N ALA A 21 -4.67 9.34 -11.04
CA ALA A 21 -5.26 10.66 -11.03
C ALA A 21 -6.69 10.59 -11.54
N LEU A 22 -7.51 11.55 -11.10
CA LEU A 22 -8.80 11.82 -11.73
C LEU A 22 -8.59 12.91 -12.79
N ASP A 23 -9.45 12.93 -13.80
CA ASP A 23 -9.45 13.94 -14.89
C ASP A 23 -9.70 15.37 -14.38
N ARG A 24 -10.01 15.52 -13.10
CA ARG A 24 -10.36 16.76 -12.41
C ARG A 24 -9.56 16.91 -11.12
N PRO A 25 -9.20 18.14 -10.71
CA PRO A 25 -8.40 18.37 -9.51
C PRO A 25 -9.22 18.09 -8.26
N LYS A 26 -9.17 16.84 -7.80
CA LYS A 26 -9.80 16.37 -6.57
C LYS A 26 -8.77 15.70 -5.66
N LYS A 27 -8.94 15.89 -4.36
CA LYS A 27 -8.14 15.18 -3.36
C LYS A 27 -8.54 13.71 -3.31
N ILE A 28 -7.55 12.84 -3.43
CA ILE A 28 -7.65 11.39 -3.29
C ILE A 28 -6.77 10.95 -2.11
N PRO A 29 -6.92 9.73 -1.59
CA PRO A 29 -6.00 9.19 -0.59
C PRO A 29 -4.54 9.21 -1.07
N ASP A 30 -3.60 9.32 -0.13
CA ASP A 30 -2.18 9.13 -0.42
C ASP A 30 -1.99 7.68 -0.82
N HIS A 31 -1.42 7.42 -1.99
CA HIS A 31 -1.39 6.07 -2.54
C HIS A 31 -0.18 5.85 -3.44
N LEU A 32 0.06 4.60 -3.80
CA LEU A 32 1.05 4.17 -4.77
C LEU A 32 0.48 3.01 -5.57
N VAL A 33 0.64 3.08 -6.89
CA VAL A 33 0.37 1.97 -7.79
C VAL A 33 1.66 1.20 -8.01
N ILE A 34 1.58 -0.12 -7.88
CA ILE A 34 2.68 -1.05 -8.10
C ILE A 34 2.23 -2.04 -9.17
N GLN A 35 2.97 -2.12 -10.26
CA GLN A 35 2.63 -2.96 -11.40
C GLN A 35 3.79 -3.86 -11.79
N THR A 36 3.45 -5.07 -12.22
CA THR A 36 4.31 -5.98 -12.97
C THR A 36 3.64 -6.30 -14.30
N ALA A 37 4.22 -7.20 -15.10
CA ALA A 37 3.60 -7.62 -16.36
C ALA A 37 2.18 -8.21 -16.19
N ASN A 38 1.91 -8.85 -15.04
CA ASN A 38 0.70 -9.65 -14.85
C ASN A 38 -0.18 -9.18 -13.68
N LEU A 39 0.34 -8.32 -12.80
CA LEU A 39 -0.33 -7.92 -11.57
C LEU A 39 -0.26 -6.41 -11.39
N GLY A 40 -1.34 -5.83 -10.86
CA GLY A 40 -1.40 -4.43 -10.48
C GLY A 40 -2.07 -4.25 -9.12
N TYR A 41 -1.46 -3.39 -8.29
CA TYR A 41 -1.92 -3.08 -6.95
C TYR A 41 -1.95 -1.58 -6.73
N ALA A 42 -3.03 -1.05 -6.17
CA ALA A 42 -3.13 0.34 -5.73
C ALA A 42 -3.25 0.36 -4.20
N ILE A 43 -2.18 0.74 -3.51
CA ILE A 43 -2.13 0.78 -2.06
C ILE A 43 -2.33 2.21 -1.61
N SER A 44 -3.37 2.47 -0.82
CA SER A 44 -3.69 3.80 -0.32
C SER A 44 -3.81 3.85 1.20
N PHE A 45 -3.52 5.02 1.76
CA PHE A 45 -3.71 5.34 3.16
C PHE A 45 -4.67 6.51 3.29
N LEU A 46 -5.67 6.36 4.17
CA LEU A 46 -6.66 7.40 4.43
C LEU A 46 -6.70 7.72 5.92
N TYR A 47 -5.98 8.78 6.29
CA TYR A 47 -5.83 9.22 7.68
C TYR A 47 -6.99 10.12 8.14
N ASP A 48 -7.62 10.84 7.21
CA ASP A 48 -8.63 11.87 7.48
C ASP A 48 -9.93 11.32 8.10
N GLY A 49 -10.62 12.16 8.87
CA GLY A 49 -11.99 11.94 9.36
C GLY A 49 -13.01 12.88 8.70
N GLY A 50 -14.28 12.77 9.08
CA GLY A 50 -15.35 13.71 8.71
C GLY A 50 -15.52 13.95 7.20
N ASN A 51 -15.73 15.21 6.80
CA ASN A 51 -15.98 15.58 5.41
C ASN A 51 -14.79 15.28 4.47
N ALA A 52 -13.56 15.38 4.98
CA ALA A 52 -12.36 15.07 4.20
C ALA A 52 -12.31 13.57 3.87
N PHE A 53 -12.64 12.71 4.83
CA PHE A 53 -12.81 11.27 4.59
C PHE A 53 -13.87 11.03 3.50
N PHE A 54 -15.09 11.55 3.66
CA PHE A 54 -16.16 11.35 2.70
C PHE A 54 -15.76 11.75 1.27
N SER A 55 -15.16 12.92 1.11
CA SER A 55 -14.73 13.43 -0.20
C SER A 55 -13.66 12.52 -0.83
N ARG A 56 -12.61 12.18 -0.09
CA ARG A 56 -11.54 11.31 -0.60
C ARG A 56 -12.03 9.90 -0.88
N MET A 57 -12.91 9.35 -0.04
CA MET A 57 -13.49 8.02 -0.20
C MET A 57 -14.36 7.94 -1.46
N THR A 58 -15.22 8.94 -1.68
CA THR A 58 -16.01 9.06 -2.91
C THR A 58 -15.11 9.07 -4.15
N ASN A 59 -14.03 9.86 -4.12
CA ASN A 59 -13.10 9.97 -5.24
C ASN A 59 -12.27 8.69 -5.43
N TRP A 60 -11.95 7.99 -4.34
CA TRP A 60 -11.25 6.71 -4.39
C TRP A 60 -12.13 5.62 -5.00
N ASN A 61 -13.41 5.54 -4.60
CA ASN A 61 -14.37 4.61 -5.22
C ASN A 61 -14.49 4.81 -6.73
N GLU A 62 -14.48 6.06 -7.21
CA GLU A 62 -14.46 6.34 -8.64
C GLU A 62 -13.21 5.74 -9.33
N LEU A 63 -12.04 5.87 -8.70
CA LEU A 63 -10.81 5.30 -9.23
C LEU A 63 -10.82 3.76 -9.22
N VAL A 64 -11.39 3.13 -8.19
CA VAL A 64 -11.50 1.67 -8.11
C VAL A 64 -12.33 1.14 -9.26
N VAL A 65 -13.50 1.76 -9.53
CA VAL A 65 -14.40 1.36 -10.61
C VAL A 65 -13.77 1.58 -11.99
N LYS A 66 -13.06 2.71 -12.18
CA LYS A 66 -12.37 3.02 -13.45
C LYS A 66 -11.19 2.08 -13.74
N ASN A 67 -10.56 1.51 -12.71
CA ASN A 67 -9.34 0.72 -12.83
C ASN A 67 -9.54 -0.71 -12.31
N TYR A 68 -10.60 -1.39 -12.76
CA TYR A 68 -10.97 -2.75 -12.33
C TYR A 68 -9.87 -3.82 -12.50
N HIS A 69 -8.86 -3.54 -13.34
CA HIS A 69 -7.69 -4.40 -13.55
C HIS A 69 -6.66 -4.34 -12.41
N LEU A 70 -6.78 -3.39 -11.48
CA LEU A 70 -5.92 -3.26 -10.30
C LEU A 70 -6.64 -3.83 -9.07
N ASN A 71 -5.86 -4.37 -8.13
CA ASN A 71 -6.31 -4.72 -6.79
C ASN A 71 -6.06 -3.54 -5.85
N PHE A 72 -7.12 -3.02 -5.24
CA PHE A 72 -7.10 -1.85 -4.38
C PHE A 72 -7.01 -2.24 -2.91
N TYR A 73 -6.14 -1.56 -2.18
CA TYR A 73 -5.93 -1.75 -0.76
C TYR A 73 -6.07 -0.40 -0.06
N LEU A 74 -7.05 -0.26 0.83
CA LEU A 74 -7.26 0.95 1.62
C LEU A 74 -6.86 0.70 3.07
N TYR A 75 -5.78 1.33 3.50
CA TYR A 75 -5.26 1.28 4.84
C TYR A 75 -5.79 2.42 5.71
N ARG A 76 -6.18 2.08 6.94
CA ARG A 76 -6.46 3.05 8.00
C ARG A 76 -5.76 2.69 9.28
N ASP A 77 -5.03 3.64 9.86
CA ASP A 77 -4.41 3.49 11.18
C ASP A 77 -5.49 3.23 12.25
N ALA A 78 -5.29 2.21 13.07
CA ALA A 78 -6.18 1.88 14.19
C ALA A 78 -6.32 3.04 15.20
N ARG A 79 -5.33 3.94 15.28
CA ARG A 79 -5.37 5.16 16.12
C ARG A 79 -6.04 6.35 15.43
N GLY A 80 -6.38 6.21 14.15
CA GLY A 80 -6.95 7.29 13.35
C GLY A 80 -8.36 7.67 13.78
N TYR A 81 -8.89 8.71 13.14
CA TYR A 81 -10.27 9.14 13.36
C TYR A 81 -11.26 8.02 13.02
N GLN A 82 -12.20 7.78 13.92
CA GLN A 82 -13.31 6.88 13.64
C GLN A 82 -14.18 7.42 12.50
N VAL A 83 -14.65 6.51 11.64
CA VAL A 83 -15.64 6.82 10.60
C VAL A 83 -17.02 6.77 11.25
N SER A 84 -17.64 7.93 11.48
CA SER A 84 -18.91 8.00 12.22
C SER A 84 -20.07 8.59 11.41
N GLY A 85 -19.81 9.31 10.33
CA GLY A 85 -20.88 9.89 9.50
C GLY A 85 -21.53 8.86 8.58
N GLU A 86 -22.86 8.82 8.54
CA GLU A 86 -23.65 7.87 7.71
C GLU A 86 -23.19 7.86 6.24
N ARG A 87 -23.03 9.05 5.63
CA ARG A 87 -22.53 9.16 4.25
C ARG A 87 -21.11 8.61 4.08
N SER A 88 -20.26 8.76 5.10
CA SER A 88 -18.89 8.24 5.08
C SER A 88 -18.88 6.72 5.20
N LEU A 89 -19.71 6.17 6.10
CA LEU A 89 -19.89 4.73 6.24
C LEU A 89 -20.41 4.12 4.94
N ALA A 90 -21.41 4.75 4.30
CA ALA A 90 -21.93 4.29 3.03
C ALA A 90 -20.86 4.25 1.92
N GLU A 91 -19.98 5.26 1.82
CA GLU A 91 -18.87 5.22 0.84
C GLU A 91 -17.82 4.17 1.19
N LEU A 92 -17.54 3.94 2.47
CA LEU A 92 -16.64 2.88 2.89
C LEU A 92 -17.22 1.48 2.60
N ASP A 93 -18.52 1.29 2.83
CA ASP A 93 -19.18 0.02 2.57
C ASP A 93 -19.26 -0.28 1.08
N LYS A 94 -19.45 0.74 0.23
CA LYS A 94 -19.30 0.59 -1.23
C LYS A 94 -17.92 0.01 -1.58
N PHE A 95 -16.85 0.56 -1.02
CA PHE A 95 -15.50 0.06 -1.27
C PHE A 95 -15.31 -1.38 -0.83
N LYS A 96 -15.76 -1.73 0.39
CA LYS A 96 -15.64 -3.09 0.93
C LYS A 96 -16.42 -4.13 0.13
N ASN A 97 -17.43 -3.70 -0.62
CA ASN A 97 -18.27 -4.58 -1.44
C ASN A 97 -17.76 -4.70 -2.90
N LEU A 98 -16.64 -4.08 -3.27
CA LEU A 98 -16.03 -4.24 -4.59
C LEU A 98 -15.08 -5.45 -4.61
N ASP A 99 -15.19 -6.29 -5.64
CA ASP A 99 -14.42 -7.55 -5.75
C ASP A 99 -12.90 -7.33 -5.80
N ASN A 100 -12.46 -6.17 -6.29
CA ASN A 100 -11.05 -5.81 -6.42
C ASN A 100 -10.58 -4.87 -5.30
N ALA A 101 -11.24 -4.84 -4.14
CA ALA A 101 -10.94 -3.92 -3.05
C ALA A 101 -10.84 -4.60 -1.68
N GLU A 102 -9.83 -4.23 -0.89
CA GLU A 102 -9.61 -4.75 0.45
C GLU A 102 -9.38 -3.59 1.44
N TYR A 103 -10.20 -3.53 2.50
CA TYR A 103 -10.05 -2.56 3.58
C TYR A 103 -9.24 -3.16 4.72
N ILE A 104 -8.14 -2.51 5.09
CA ILE A 104 -7.20 -3.01 6.09
C ILE A 104 -7.05 -2.01 7.24
N VAL A 105 -7.22 -2.51 8.46
CA VAL A 105 -6.88 -1.77 9.67
C VAL A 105 -5.39 -1.95 9.95
N PHE A 106 -4.64 -0.85 9.84
CA PHE A 106 -3.21 -0.81 10.09
C PHE A 106 -2.97 -0.76 11.60
N THR A 107 -2.74 -1.93 12.18
CA THR A 107 -2.51 -2.11 13.62
C THR A 107 -1.15 -1.56 14.03
N LYS A 108 -0.89 -1.53 15.35
CA LYS A 108 0.41 -1.14 15.88
C LYS A 108 1.53 -2.05 15.37
N ASP A 109 1.29 -3.36 15.33
CA ASP A 109 2.30 -4.34 14.94
C ASP A 109 2.62 -4.23 13.44
N GLU A 110 1.60 -4.06 12.60
CA GLU A 110 1.79 -3.80 11.16
C GLU A 110 2.63 -2.54 10.90
N ARG A 111 2.36 -1.47 11.66
CA ARG A 111 3.15 -0.23 11.58
C ARG A 111 4.60 -0.44 12.00
N ILE A 112 4.85 -1.10 13.13
CA ILE A 112 6.21 -1.33 13.61
C ILE A 112 7.02 -2.09 12.57
N ILE A 113 6.45 -3.15 11.99
CA ILE A 113 7.13 -3.92 10.95
C ILE A 113 7.42 -3.05 9.72
N PHE A 114 6.45 -2.27 9.27
CA PHE A 114 6.65 -1.37 8.14
C PHE A 114 7.74 -0.32 8.38
N GLU A 115 7.77 0.28 9.57
CA GLU A 115 8.80 1.24 9.99
C GLU A 115 10.18 0.57 10.06
N LEU A 116 10.28 -0.65 10.60
CA LEU A 116 11.53 -1.42 10.65
C LEU A 116 12.05 -1.75 9.25
N VAL A 117 11.18 -2.14 8.31
CA VAL A 117 11.58 -2.40 6.92
C VAL A 117 12.11 -1.12 6.26
N TYR A 118 11.43 0.00 6.47
CA TYR A 118 11.91 1.29 5.98
C TYR A 118 13.29 1.64 6.57
N GLN A 119 13.48 1.45 7.87
CA GLN A 119 14.73 1.77 8.56
C GLN A 119 15.88 0.90 8.04
N ILE A 120 15.69 -0.42 7.90
CA ILE A 120 16.70 -1.33 7.34
C ILE A 120 17.14 -0.88 5.95
N ILE A 121 16.19 -0.47 5.10
CA ILE A 121 16.50 0.03 3.76
C ILE A 121 17.37 1.30 3.83
N VAL A 122 16.99 2.25 4.68
CA VAL A 122 17.71 3.51 4.86
C VAL A 122 19.11 3.25 5.39
N ASP A 123 19.27 2.42 6.43
CA ASP A 123 20.55 2.12 7.06
C ASP A 123 21.52 1.46 6.06
N ILE A 124 21.03 0.52 5.25
CA ILE A 124 21.85 -0.13 4.21
C ILE A 124 22.25 0.87 3.13
N GLN A 125 21.31 1.69 2.64
CA GLN A 125 21.57 2.68 1.59
C GLN A 125 22.54 3.77 2.05
N ASN A 126 22.49 4.15 3.33
CA ASN A 126 23.40 5.11 3.93
C ASN A 126 24.76 4.50 4.33
N GLN A 127 24.95 3.19 4.17
CA GLN A 127 26.14 2.46 4.63
C GLN A 127 26.29 2.44 6.16
N ASP A 128 25.23 2.75 6.91
CA ASP A 128 25.17 2.59 8.36
C ASP A 128 25.05 1.10 8.75
N LEU A 129 24.57 0.27 7.82
CA LEU A 129 24.50 -1.19 7.94
C LEU A 129 25.17 -1.87 6.74
N GLU A 130 26.33 -2.51 6.95
CA GLU A 130 27.12 -3.20 5.92
C GLU A 130 26.52 -4.57 5.52
N VAL A 131 25.36 -4.54 4.88
CA VAL A 131 24.67 -5.75 4.38
C VAL A 131 24.21 -5.54 2.94
N ASN A 132 24.23 -6.61 2.13
CA ASN A 132 23.67 -6.55 0.78
C ASN A 132 22.14 -6.34 0.81
N LEU A 133 21.67 -5.27 0.16
CA LEU A 133 20.25 -4.87 0.17
C LEU A 133 19.32 -5.96 -0.38
N ASN A 134 19.69 -6.62 -1.48
CA ASN A 134 18.88 -7.71 -2.05
C ASN A 134 18.73 -8.85 -1.02
N ARG A 135 19.84 -9.30 -0.42
CA ARG A 135 19.80 -10.37 0.59
C ARG A 135 18.98 -9.98 1.82
N ALA A 136 19.13 -8.74 2.32
CA ALA A 136 18.36 -8.24 3.45
C ALA A 136 16.85 -8.23 3.16
N LEU A 137 16.45 -7.67 2.02
CA LEU A 137 15.04 -7.61 1.61
C LEU A 137 14.44 -9.00 1.36
N SER A 138 15.20 -9.93 0.79
CA SER A 138 14.79 -11.33 0.61
C SER A 138 14.52 -12.02 1.95
N VAL A 139 15.36 -11.79 2.97
CA VAL A 139 15.13 -12.31 4.33
C VAL A 139 13.89 -11.68 4.98
N VAL A 140 13.74 -10.36 4.87
CA VAL A 140 12.57 -9.63 5.40
C VAL A 140 11.28 -10.18 4.79
N LEU A 141 11.21 -10.28 3.46
CA LEU A 141 10.03 -10.77 2.77
C LEU A 141 9.70 -12.22 3.16
N LYS A 142 10.70 -13.09 3.24
CA LYS A 142 10.49 -14.48 3.65
C LYS A 142 9.97 -14.60 5.08
N ARG A 143 10.49 -13.79 6.01
CA ARG A 143 10.12 -13.86 7.43
C ARG A 143 8.77 -13.22 7.72
N TYR A 144 8.44 -12.14 7.02
CA TYR A 144 7.32 -11.25 7.33
C TYR A 144 6.26 -11.18 6.22
N SER A 145 6.23 -12.12 5.27
CA SER A 145 5.22 -12.20 4.19
C SER A 145 3.77 -12.32 4.67
N HIS A 146 3.56 -12.65 5.95
CA HIS A 146 2.23 -12.68 6.57
C HIS A 146 1.71 -11.29 6.96
N HIS A 147 2.58 -10.29 7.09
CA HIS A 147 2.19 -8.90 7.33
C HIS A 147 1.56 -8.30 6.08
N SER A 148 0.56 -7.43 6.25
CA SER A 148 -0.37 -7.12 5.16
C SER A 148 0.29 -6.40 3.98
N LEU A 149 1.18 -5.43 4.23
CA LEU A 149 1.91 -4.72 3.18
C LEU A 149 2.99 -5.60 2.55
N LEU A 150 3.67 -6.41 3.36
CA LEU A 150 4.72 -7.31 2.87
C LEU A 150 4.14 -8.52 2.13
N LYS A 151 2.91 -8.91 2.41
CA LYS A 151 2.14 -9.87 1.62
C LYS A 151 1.93 -9.34 0.19
N ILE A 152 1.63 -8.04 0.03
CA ILE A 152 1.50 -7.43 -1.29
C ILE A 152 2.87 -7.42 -2.00
N ALA A 153 3.92 -7.01 -1.30
CA ALA A 153 5.29 -7.05 -1.86
C ALA A 153 5.70 -8.48 -2.28
N HIS A 154 5.41 -9.49 -1.46
CA HIS A 154 5.66 -10.89 -1.78
C HIS A 154 4.87 -11.36 -3.01
N LYS A 155 3.60 -10.96 -3.17
CA LYS A 155 2.81 -11.25 -4.38
C LYS A 155 3.39 -10.60 -5.63
N VAL A 156 3.87 -9.37 -5.51
CA VAL A 156 4.51 -8.61 -6.61
C VAL A 156 5.83 -9.26 -7.03
N ILE A 157 6.64 -9.66 -6.06
CA ILE A 157 7.98 -10.20 -6.29
C ILE A 157 7.92 -11.66 -6.76
N GLY A 158 6.99 -12.45 -6.24
CA GLY A 158 6.87 -13.88 -6.52
C GLY A 158 7.77 -14.72 -5.59
N ASN A 159 8.11 -15.93 -6.02
CA ASN A 159 8.97 -16.82 -5.24
C ASN A 159 10.39 -16.25 -5.15
N ILE A 160 10.92 -16.19 -3.92
CA ILE A 160 12.26 -15.69 -3.62
C ILE A 160 13.17 -16.88 -3.35
N GLU A 161 14.12 -17.14 -4.25
CA GLU A 161 15.24 -18.05 -4.00
C GLU A 161 16.37 -17.27 -3.32
N ILE A 162 16.99 -17.86 -2.27
CA ILE A 162 18.10 -17.25 -1.50
C ILE A 162 19.40 -17.94 -1.89
#